data_AF-H1LHN1-F1
#
_entry.id   AF-H1LHN1-F1
#
_cell.length_a   1.000
_cell.length_b   1.000
_cell.length_c   1.000
_cell.angle_alpha   90.00
_cell.angle_beta   90.00
_cell.angle_gamma   90.00
#
_symmetry.space_group_name_H-M   'P 1'
#
loop_
_entity.id
_entity.type
_entity.pdbx_description
1 polymer ?
#
loop_
_entity_poly.entity_id
_entity_poly.type
_entity_poly.pdbx_seq_one_letter_code
_entity_poly.pdbx_strand_id
1 'polypeptide(L)'
;MKKWKVLLVTMALSLGLLFVVEASNNVSAATWHKGTPNAIRGHWKSKKERAITTYATIGKNYYHEMANDPNYLNNTQYKYIGHHIFKINGYEPYYSKRRTNQYVQYINHRYIKTWTPGTPHKYRLLLHRY
;
A
#
# COMPACT_ATOMS: atom_id res chain seq x y z
N MET A 1 35.38 44.75 -37.66
CA MET A 1 34.65 43.46 -37.58
C MET A 1 34.43 43.06 -36.12
N LYS A 2 33.30 42.41 -35.81
CA LYS A 2 33.01 41.64 -34.57
C LYS A 2 32.73 42.42 -33.26
N LYS A 3 31.57 43.07 -33.10
CA LYS A 3 30.96 43.29 -31.76
C LYS A 3 29.43 43.19 -31.69
N TRP A 4 28.73 42.93 -32.80
CA TRP A 4 27.24 42.96 -32.79
C TRP A 4 26.57 41.58 -32.66
N LYS A 5 27.29 40.48 -32.92
CA LYS A 5 26.69 39.13 -32.92
C LYS A 5 26.49 38.51 -31.53
N VAL A 6 27.01 39.14 -30.47
CA VAL A 6 26.99 38.56 -29.11
C VAL A 6 25.70 38.90 -28.35
N LEU A 7 25.01 40.00 -28.70
CA LEU A 7 23.80 40.45 -27.98
C LEU A 7 22.51 39.69 -28.34
N LEU A 8 22.48 38.97 -29.47
CA LEU A 8 21.30 38.20 -29.88
C LEU A 8 21.24 36.79 -29.31
N VAL A 9 22.37 36.26 -28.80
CA VAL A 9 22.43 34.89 -28.26
C VAL A 9 21.91 34.83 -26.81
N THR A 10 21.99 35.92 -26.05
CA THR A 10 21.50 35.98 -24.67
C THR A 10 19.98 36.19 -24.56
N MET A 11 19.32 36.75 -25.58
CA MET A 11 17.86 36.95 -25.57
C MET A 11 17.07 35.73 -26.06
N ALA A 12 17.73 34.79 -26.75
CA ALA A 12 17.11 33.53 -27.17
C ALA A 12 17.06 32.48 -26.04
N LEU A 13 17.89 32.61 -24.99
CA LEU A 13 17.85 31.70 -23.84
C LEU A 13 16.78 32.05 -22.81
N SER A 14 16.26 33.28 -22.79
CA SER A 14 15.25 33.72 -21.81
C SER A 14 13.81 33.37 -22.19
N LEU A 15 13.55 32.98 -23.45
CA LEU A 15 12.22 32.56 -23.93
C LEU A 15 12.00 31.05 -23.83
N GLY A 16 13.06 30.25 -23.72
CA GLY A 16 12.96 28.80 -23.55
C GLY A 16 12.57 28.34 -22.14
N LEU A 17 12.66 29.24 -21.15
CA LEU A 17 12.38 28.92 -19.74
C LEU A 17 10.92 29.13 -19.32
N LEU A 18 10.04 29.58 -20.22
CA LEU A 18 8.62 29.82 -19.93
C LEU A 18 7.71 28.62 -20.27
N PHE A 19 8.27 27.55 -20.84
CA PHE A 19 7.52 26.33 -21.19
C PHE A 19 8.00 25.08 -20.46
N VAL A 20 8.69 25.22 -19.32
CA VAL A 20 8.54 24.19 -18.28
C VAL A 20 7.18 24.44 -17.65
N VAL A 21 6.14 24.10 -18.39
CA VAL A 21 4.86 23.71 -17.80
C VAL A 21 5.27 22.59 -16.87
N GLU A 22 5.35 22.91 -15.58
CA GLU A 22 5.27 21.91 -14.54
C GLU A 22 4.06 21.08 -14.94
N ALA A 23 4.34 19.90 -15.52
CA ALA A 23 3.36 18.86 -15.61
C ALA A 23 2.99 18.65 -14.15
N SER A 24 1.87 19.27 -13.76
CA SER A 24 1.31 19.14 -12.44
C SER A 24 1.17 17.65 -12.28
N ASN A 25 2.05 17.07 -11.46
CA ASN A 25 1.92 15.72 -11.03
C ASN A 25 0.62 15.73 -10.24
N ASN A 26 -0.50 15.57 -10.94
CA ASN A 26 -1.77 15.17 -10.39
C ASN A 26 -1.50 13.79 -9.82
N VAL A 27 -0.87 13.76 -8.65
CA VAL A 27 -0.83 12.62 -7.77
C VAL A 27 -2.29 12.38 -7.47
N SER A 28 -2.91 11.53 -8.30
CA SER A 28 -4.28 11.08 -8.14
C SER A 28 -4.40 10.68 -6.67
N ALA A 29 -5.19 11.46 -5.92
CA ALA A 29 -5.30 11.29 -4.48
C ALA A 29 -5.79 9.85 -4.27
N ALA A 30 -4.86 8.98 -3.86
CA ALA A 30 -5.13 7.56 -4.01
C ALA A 30 -6.36 7.18 -3.18
N THR A 31 -7.40 6.79 -3.91
CA THR A 31 -8.79 6.76 -3.45
C THR A 31 -9.02 5.49 -2.64
N TRP A 32 -9.86 5.60 -1.61
CA TRP A 32 -10.28 4.43 -0.85
C TRP A 32 -11.39 3.69 -1.60
N HIS A 33 -11.21 2.39 -1.78
CA HIS A 33 -12.19 1.50 -2.38
C HIS A 33 -12.87 0.67 -1.29
N LYS A 34 -14.18 0.48 -1.38
CA LYS A 34 -14.91 -0.36 -0.42
C LYS A 34 -14.45 -1.82 -0.48
N GLY A 35 -14.34 -2.45 0.68
CA GLY A 35 -13.96 -3.85 0.85
C GLY A 35 -12.45 -4.11 0.82
N THR A 36 -12.08 -5.29 0.31
CA THR A 36 -10.70 -5.73 0.07
C THR A 36 -10.48 -6.02 -1.42
N PRO A 37 -9.24 -5.91 -1.94
CA PRO A 37 -8.91 -6.29 -3.32
C PRO A 37 -9.15 -7.79 -3.56
N ASN A 38 -9.72 -8.16 -4.71
CA ASN A 38 -9.97 -9.56 -5.08
C ASN A 38 -8.70 -10.42 -5.01
N ALA A 39 -7.54 -9.87 -5.42
CA ALA A 39 -6.27 -10.59 -5.51
C ALA A 39 -5.78 -11.18 -4.17
N ILE A 40 -6.15 -10.57 -3.04
CA ILE A 40 -5.70 -11.01 -1.71
C ILE A 40 -6.76 -11.79 -0.93
N ARG A 41 -7.96 -11.95 -1.48
CA ARG A 41 -9.03 -12.70 -0.80
C ARG A 41 -8.71 -14.19 -0.72
N GLY A 42 -9.16 -14.83 0.36
CA GLY A 42 -8.99 -16.25 0.63
C GLY A 42 -8.47 -16.54 2.03
N HIS A 43 -8.06 -17.80 2.21
CA HIS A 43 -7.49 -18.31 3.45
C HIS A 43 -5.98 -18.43 3.30
N TRP A 44 -5.27 -17.95 4.32
CA TRP A 44 -3.82 -17.86 4.35
C TRP A 44 -3.32 -18.35 5.70
N LYS A 45 -2.16 -18.99 5.74
CA LYS A 45 -1.53 -19.42 6.98
C LYS A 45 -0.03 -19.18 6.96
N SER A 46 0.58 -18.92 8.11
CA SER A 46 2.03 -18.85 8.21
C SER A 46 2.62 -20.25 8.10
N LYS A 47 3.92 -20.35 7.81
CA LYS A 47 4.64 -21.56 8.20
C LYS A 47 4.56 -21.68 9.72
N LYS A 48 4.47 -22.91 10.24
CA LYS A 48 4.51 -23.15 11.68
C LYS A 48 5.85 -22.64 12.22
N GLU A 49 5.81 -21.62 13.06
CA GLU A 49 6.98 -21.13 13.79
C GLU A 49 6.83 -21.55 15.26
N ARG A 50 7.66 -22.49 15.69
CA ARG A 50 7.53 -23.18 16.99
C ARG A 50 6.14 -23.80 17.16
N ALA A 51 5.36 -23.33 18.13
CA ALA A 51 4.01 -23.82 18.43
C ALA A 51 2.90 -22.92 17.83
N ILE A 52 3.25 -21.80 17.17
CA ILE A 52 2.28 -20.81 16.71
C ILE A 52 2.14 -20.93 15.19
N THR A 53 0.88 -20.95 14.74
CA THR A 53 0.53 -20.79 13.33
C THR A 53 -0.45 -19.64 13.25
N THR A 54 -0.12 -18.64 12.43
CA THR A 54 -1.05 -17.56 12.15
C THR A 54 -1.96 -17.97 11.01
N TYR A 55 -3.26 -17.74 11.17
CA TYR A 55 -4.25 -17.90 10.11
C TYR A 55 -4.82 -16.53 9.75
N ALA A 56 -4.98 -16.24 8.47
CA ALA A 56 -5.69 -15.06 8.01
C ALA A 56 -6.78 -15.44 7.01
N THR A 57 -8.00 -14.97 7.24
CA THR A 57 -9.10 -15.04 6.28
C THR A 57 -9.44 -13.63 5.81
N ILE A 58 -9.34 -13.43 4.50
CA ILE A 58 -9.59 -12.13 3.86
C ILE A 58 -10.80 -12.28 2.95
N GLY A 59 -11.93 -11.71 3.39
CA GLY A 59 -13.18 -11.69 2.65
C GLY A 59 -13.45 -10.33 2.00
N LYS A 60 -14.63 -10.19 1.36
CA LYS A 60 -15.00 -8.96 0.64
C LYS A 60 -14.93 -7.71 1.52
N ASN A 61 -15.42 -7.80 2.76
CA ASN A 61 -15.57 -6.64 3.67
C ASN A 61 -14.89 -6.86 5.04
N TYR A 62 -14.00 -7.86 5.14
CA TYR A 62 -13.31 -8.17 6.38
C TYR A 62 -11.89 -8.69 6.16
N TYR A 63 -11.05 -8.53 7.18
CA TYR A 63 -9.72 -9.11 7.32
C TYR A 63 -9.63 -9.68 8.72
N HIS A 64 -9.48 -10.98 8.88
CA HIS A 64 -9.39 -11.62 10.20
C HIS A 64 -8.11 -12.42 10.26
N GLU A 65 -7.16 -11.98 11.08
CA GLU A 65 -5.92 -12.70 11.36
C GLU A 65 -5.92 -13.16 12.81
N MET A 66 -5.53 -14.42 13.05
CA MET A 66 -5.50 -15.05 14.35
C MET A 66 -4.16 -15.73 14.54
N ALA A 67 -3.45 -15.34 15.60
CA ALA A 67 -2.28 -16.04 16.14
C ALA A 67 -2.52 -16.23 17.65
N ASN A 68 -1.66 -15.66 18.51
CA ASN A 68 -1.96 -15.54 19.93
C ASN A 68 -3.00 -14.44 20.18
N ASP A 69 -2.87 -13.31 19.47
CA ASP A 69 -3.80 -12.20 19.54
C ASP A 69 -4.54 -12.03 18.20
N PRO A 70 -5.87 -11.85 18.20
CA PRO A 70 -6.64 -11.59 16.99
C PRO A 70 -6.43 -10.16 16.48
N ASN A 71 -6.25 -10.03 15.17
CA ASN A 71 -6.28 -8.76 14.43
C ASN A 71 -7.43 -8.80 13.42
N TYR A 72 -8.59 -8.31 13.85
CA TYR A 72 -9.83 -8.41 13.09
C TYR A 72 -10.28 -7.03 12.64
N LEU A 73 -10.55 -6.88 11.35
CA LEU A 73 -11.08 -5.67 10.74
C LEU A 73 -12.37 -6.00 10.01
N ASN A 74 -13.46 -5.33 10.39
CA ASN A 74 -14.75 -5.37 9.71
C ASN A 74 -14.99 -4.07 8.94
N ASN A 75 -15.98 -4.04 8.04
CA ASN A 75 -16.31 -2.85 7.23
C ASN A 75 -15.08 -2.26 6.54
N THR A 76 -14.31 -3.15 5.92
CA THR A 76 -13.02 -2.81 5.34
C THR A 76 -13.18 -1.90 4.13
N GLN A 77 -12.17 -1.07 3.93
CA GLN A 77 -11.88 -0.34 2.71
C GLN A 77 -10.38 -0.47 2.46
N TYR A 78 -9.94 -0.35 1.22
CA TYR A 78 -8.54 -0.45 0.87
C TYR A 78 -8.07 0.70 0.01
N LYS A 79 -6.78 0.95 0.07
CA LYS A 79 -6.05 1.89 -0.79
C LYS A 79 -4.83 1.18 -1.35
N TYR A 80 -4.62 1.24 -2.65
CA TYR A 80 -3.38 0.79 -3.27
C TYR A 80 -2.28 1.83 -3.03
N ILE A 81 -1.12 1.38 -2.52
CA ILE A 81 0.00 2.27 -2.18
C ILE A 81 1.29 1.93 -2.95
N GLY A 82 1.18 1.18 -4.05
CA GLY A 82 2.31 0.78 -4.89
C GLY A 82 2.93 -0.56 -4.49
N HIS A 83 3.78 -1.12 -5.36
CA HIS A 83 4.53 -2.37 -5.12
C HIS A 83 3.67 -3.58 -4.68
N HIS A 84 2.44 -3.67 -5.21
CA HIS A 84 1.45 -4.69 -4.81
C HIS A 84 1.04 -4.60 -3.33
N ILE A 85 1.22 -3.45 -2.69
CA ILE A 85 0.86 -3.20 -1.31
C ILE A 85 -0.50 -2.52 -1.24
N PHE A 86 -1.38 -3.13 -0.46
CA PHE A 86 -2.70 -2.63 -0.13
C PHE A 86 -2.72 -2.23 1.34
N LYS A 87 -3.09 -0.98 1.61
CA LYS A 87 -3.46 -0.54 2.95
C LYS A 87 -4.94 -0.84 3.14
N ILE A 88 -5.25 -1.81 3.98
CA ILE A 88 -6.61 -2.14 4.42
C ILE A 88 -6.89 -1.31 5.67
N ASN A 89 -8.07 -0.70 5.72
CA ASN A 89 -8.56 0.02 6.88
C ASN A 89 -9.94 -0.51 7.23
N GLY A 90 -10.18 -0.85 8.49
CA GLY A 90 -11.47 -1.39 8.93
C GLY A 90 -11.67 -1.20 10.43
N TYR A 91 -12.88 -1.43 10.89
CA TYR A 91 -13.27 -1.35 12.30
C TYR A 91 -12.77 -2.57 13.05
N GLU A 92 -11.97 -2.36 14.09
CA GLU A 92 -11.46 -3.40 14.96
C GLU A 92 -12.38 -3.55 16.18
N PRO A 93 -13.03 -4.72 16.38
CA PRO A 93 -14.15 -4.84 17.31
C PRO A 93 -13.77 -5.18 18.76
N TYR A 94 -12.56 -5.67 19.04
CA TYR A 94 -12.20 -6.25 20.33
C TYR A 94 -11.48 -5.26 21.24
N TYR A 95 -10.41 -4.63 20.76
CA TYR A 95 -9.50 -3.87 21.64
C TYR A 95 -9.72 -2.36 21.53
N SER A 96 -9.55 -1.82 20.33
CA SER A 96 -9.55 -0.39 20.06
C SER A 96 -10.93 0.17 19.79
N LYS A 97 -11.89 -0.65 19.30
CA LYS A 97 -13.23 -0.21 18.88
C LYS A 97 -13.17 0.98 17.91
N ARG A 98 -12.13 1.01 17.07
CA ARG A 98 -11.81 2.11 16.16
C ARG A 98 -11.39 1.57 14.80
N ARG A 99 -11.34 2.46 13.81
CA ARG A 99 -10.77 2.10 12.50
C ARG A 99 -9.25 2.02 12.62
N THR A 100 -8.68 0.86 12.33
CA THR A 100 -7.23 0.64 12.32
C THR A 100 -6.79 0.22 10.92
N ASN A 101 -5.47 0.13 10.73
CA ASN A 101 -4.89 -0.20 9.43
C ASN A 101 -4.17 -1.54 9.51
N GLN A 102 -4.25 -2.29 8.42
CA GLN A 102 -3.45 -3.47 8.13
C GLN A 102 -2.85 -3.31 6.74
N TYR A 103 -1.63 -3.78 6.54
CA TYR A 103 -0.98 -3.80 5.24
C TYR A 103 -0.87 -5.21 4.73
N VAL A 104 -1.17 -5.39 3.45
CA VAL A 104 -1.02 -6.66 2.75
C VAL A 104 -0.26 -6.41 1.45
N GLN A 105 0.88 -7.07 1.29
CA GLN A 105 1.60 -7.13 0.04
C GLN A 105 1.26 -8.42 -0.68
N TYR A 106 0.67 -8.30 -1.86
CA TYR A 106 0.47 -9.42 -2.76
C TYR A 106 1.80 -9.79 -3.44
N ILE A 107 2.24 -11.05 -3.28
CA ILE A 107 3.46 -11.54 -3.94
C ILE A 107 3.05 -12.36 -5.16
N ASN A 108 2.20 -13.37 -4.96
CA ASN A 108 1.62 -14.19 -6.02
C ASN A 108 0.41 -14.98 -5.48
N HIS A 109 -0.18 -15.85 -6.29
CA HIS A 109 -1.36 -16.65 -5.91
C HIS A 109 -1.14 -17.53 -4.66
N ARG A 110 0.11 -17.88 -4.33
CA ARG A 110 0.48 -18.70 -3.17
C ARG A 110 0.89 -17.91 -1.96
N TYR A 111 1.38 -16.68 -2.09
CA TYR A 111 2.00 -15.94 -0.99
C TYR A 111 1.53 -14.50 -0.86
N ILE A 112 1.37 -14.06 0.39
CA ILE A 112 1.22 -12.66 0.78
C ILE A 112 2.15 -12.33 1.95
N LYS A 113 2.50 -11.05 2.11
CA LYS A 113 3.07 -10.54 3.36
C LYS A 113 2.07 -9.64 4.07
N THR A 114 1.97 -9.77 5.38
CA THR A 114 1.07 -8.95 6.21
C THR A 114 1.84 -8.24 7.32
N TRP A 115 1.40 -7.03 7.68
CA TRP A 115 1.94 -6.28 8.83
C TRP A 115 1.03 -5.15 9.29
N THR A 116 1.17 -4.76 10.55
CA THR A 116 0.50 -3.60 11.16
C THR A 116 1.38 -2.34 11.06
N PRO A 117 0.82 -1.13 11.27
CA PRO A 117 1.60 0.10 11.35
C PRO A 117 2.72 -0.02 12.41
N GLY A 118 3.92 0.44 12.04
CA GLY A 118 5.08 0.40 12.93
C GLY A 118 5.91 -0.89 12.87
N THR A 119 5.42 -1.96 12.23
CA THR A 119 6.18 -3.22 12.12
C THR A 119 7.42 -3.07 11.23
N PRO A 120 8.63 -3.32 11.76
CA PRO A 120 9.86 -3.33 10.96
C PRO A 120 9.82 -4.37 9.84
N HIS A 121 10.53 -4.11 8.73
CA HIS A 121 10.49 -4.97 7.54
C HIS A 121 10.84 -6.44 7.83
N LYS A 122 11.78 -6.70 8.75
CA LYS A 122 12.20 -8.05 9.16
C LYS A 122 11.13 -8.86 9.90
N TYR A 123 10.09 -8.21 10.42
CA TYR A 123 9.00 -8.86 11.16
C TYR A 123 7.68 -8.91 10.38
N ARG A 124 7.71 -8.59 9.08
CA ARG A 124 6.52 -8.74 8.23
C ARG A 124 6.25 -10.23 8.01
N LEU A 125 5.02 -10.64 8.29
CA LEU A 125 4.65 -12.04 8.32
C LEU A 125 4.41 -12.55 6.90
N LEU A 126 5.08 -13.65 6.53
CA LEU A 126 4.83 -14.33 5.26
C LEU A 126 3.75 -15.39 5.45
N LEU A 127 2.65 -15.27 4.71
CA LEU A 127 1.56 -16.23 4.71
C LEU A 127 1.48 -16.94 3.35
N HIS A 128 1.08 -18.20 3.37
CA HIS A 128 0.79 -18.99 2.18
C HIS A 128 -0.67 -19.44 2.14
N ARG A 129 -1.21 -19.55 0.93
CA ARG A 129 -2.58 -20.01 0.69
C ARG A 129 -2.74 -21.48 1.10
N TYR A 130 -3.90 -21.84 1.67
CA TYR A 130 -4.26 -23.23 2.00
C TYR A 130 -5.73 -23.52 1.78
#